data_AF-A0A972RJR0-F1
#
_entry.id   AF-A0A972RJR0-F1
#
_cell.length_a   1.000
_cell.length_b   1.000
_cell.length_c   1.000
_cell.angle_alpha   90.00
_cell.angle_beta   90.00
_cell.angle_gamma   90.00
#
_symmetry.space_group_name_H-M   'P 1'
#
loop_
_entity.id
_entity.type
_entity.pdbx_description
1 polymer ?
#
loop_
_entity_poly.entity_id
_entity_poly.type
_entity_poly.pdbx_seq_one_letter_code
_entity_poly.pdbx_strand_id
1 'polypeptide(L)'
;MKKPNDQRDPLDRLTEAFANLPVPAGPDDEVKQRLLETLARSSDEPVTITLVPFWRRNAMRKFASVAAVVLVVLGIATYLSPTENGGPSSAYAAMIEQLQEIRSMSYTTRIIMLPGQTGMAVRTQVLNQDQIREEILVKTEEQGDPTIFSVLIHDSKLGKVLLLQLTEKTAKIIEMSEQLVGPQQPGFLEKFRKMRPDHAEYLGKEALNGKEVLKYKYKKPDGHYMLWLDPDSQLPVKAVIADVADSKKVNAKFEMTDFVWNPELDESLFSLEIPEGYDLEREEISFSDNMRKAQEGVVTMLGFYVRLNENEFPEEFNVLVFGSVMKKMMPSGATLEELKAHHAQIWAKGLGRPEILGMSDEQREELVREFGKSSAMGGGFLHAMMENGNWHYQGKGIKLGEADKIVAWWYPKKDEAEEGTDVGTAQVLYGDLRIETVPVSELPELDGEK
;
A
#
# COMPACT_ATOMS: atom_id res chain seq x y z
N MET A 1 52.83 26.04 -11.26
CA MET A 1 52.44 26.88 -10.10
C MET A 1 51.46 26.09 -9.25
N LYS A 2 51.83 25.71 -8.01
CA LYS A 2 50.94 25.02 -7.07
C LYS A 2 49.88 26.02 -6.58
N LYS A 3 48.59 25.67 -6.67
CA LYS A 3 47.52 26.49 -6.10
C LYS A 3 47.70 26.58 -4.57
N PRO A 4 47.49 27.76 -3.96
CA PRO A 4 47.59 27.90 -2.52
C PRO A 4 46.55 27.00 -1.84
N ASN A 5 47.00 26.32 -0.79
CA ASN A 5 46.18 25.42 0.02
C ASN A 5 45.23 26.28 0.87
N ASP A 6 43.99 26.45 0.42
CA ASP A 6 42.95 27.16 1.18
C ASP A 6 42.51 26.26 2.35
N GLN A 7 43.10 26.48 3.52
CA GLN A 7 42.85 25.74 4.77
C GLN A 7 41.59 26.21 5.51
N ARG A 8 40.71 27.01 4.88
CA ARG A 8 39.47 27.46 5.54
C ARG A 8 38.51 26.30 5.80
N ASP A 9 37.90 26.34 6.99
CA ASP A 9 36.90 25.38 7.45
C ASP A 9 35.77 25.25 6.39
N PRO A 10 35.37 24.02 6.01
CA PRO A 10 34.20 23.81 5.15
C PRO A 10 32.93 24.56 5.61
N LEU A 11 32.72 24.73 6.92
CA LEU A 11 31.58 25.46 7.48
C LEU A 11 31.66 26.97 7.24
N ASP A 12 32.85 27.56 7.31
CA ASP A 12 33.06 28.98 7.00
C ASP A 12 32.79 29.26 5.52
N ARG A 13 33.20 28.34 4.63
CA ARG A 13 32.89 28.43 3.20
C ARG A 13 31.41 28.31 2.89
N LEU A 14 30.70 27.43 3.59
CA LEU A 14 29.24 27.32 3.46
C LEU A 14 28.54 28.58 3.97
N THR A 15 28.98 29.11 5.12
CA THR A 15 28.41 30.32 5.71
C THR A 15 28.64 31.54 4.81
N GLU A 16 29.84 31.70 4.27
CA GLU A 16 30.18 32.76 3.31
C GLU A 16 29.42 32.60 1.99
N ALA A 17 29.24 31.38 1.50
CA ALA A 17 28.43 31.12 0.31
C ALA A 17 26.96 31.48 0.52
N PHE A 18 26.38 31.13 1.68
CA PHE A 18 24.99 31.46 2.02
C PHE A 18 24.78 32.96 2.25
N ALA A 19 25.72 33.64 2.90
CA ALA A 19 25.64 35.08 3.14
C ALA A 19 25.68 35.90 1.85
N ASN A 20 26.31 35.37 0.80
CA ASN A 20 26.44 36.02 -0.51
C ASN A 20 25.37 35.60 -1.52
N LEU A 21 24.43 34.71 -1.15
CA LEU A 21 23.30 34.40 -2.03
C LEU A 21 22.39 35.64 -2.12
N PRO A 22 22.10 36.16 -3.33
CA PRO A 22 21.13 37.24 -3.48
C PRO A 22 19.78 36.74 -3.01
N VAL A 23 19.31 37.27 -1.88
CA VAL A 23 17.95 37.02 -1.42
C VAL A 23 17.03 37.69 -2.44
N PRO A 24 16.16 36.94 -3.15
CA PRO A 24 15.24 37.55 -4.08
C PRO A 24 14.42 38.59 -3.34
N ALA A 25 14.17 39.74 -3.99
CA ALA A 25 13.31 40.76 -3.42
C ALA A 25 12.00 40.06 -3.01
N GLY A 26 11.68 40.16 -1.71
CA GLY A 26 10.42 39.64 -1.22
C GLY A 26 9.25 40.26 -1.99
N PRO A 27 8.03 39.69 -1.88
CA PRO A 27 6.85 40.28 -2.49
C PRO A 27 6.77 41.76 -2.09
N ASP A 28 6.31 42.60 -3.03
CA ASP A 28 6.12 44.01 -2.75
C ASP A 28 5.18 44.23 -1.56
N ASP A 29 5.26 45.42 -0.96
CA ASP A 29 4.51 45.70 0.26
C ASP A 29 2.99 45.71 0.02
N GLU A 30 2.54 45.85 -1.24
CA GLU A 30 1.14 45.77 -1.62
C GLU A 30 0.63 44.32 -1.51
N VAL A 31 1.41 43.33 -1.98
CA VAL A 31 1.09 41.90 -1.82
C VAL A 31 1.13 41.49 -0.35
N LYS A 32 2.08 42.01 0.44
CA LYS A 32 2.11 41.76 1.90
C LYS A 32 0.90 42.35 2.59
N GLN A 33 0.49 43.57 2.25
CA GLN A 33 -0.70 44.18 2.81
C GLN A 33 -1.98 43.44 2.41
N ARG A 34 -2.13 43.04 1.14
CA ARG A 34 -3.28 42.22 0.70
C ARG A 34 -3.35 40.90 1.45
N LEU A 35 -2.22 40.25 1.71
CA LEU A 35 -2.18 39.02 2.47
C LEU A 35 -2.59 39.25 3.94
N LEU A 36 -2.08 40.30 4.57
CA LEU A 36 -2.44 40.67 5.95
C LEU A 36 -3.92 41.07 6.07
N GLU A 37 -4.47 41.80 5.09
CA GLU A 37 -5.89 42.14 5.03
C GLU A 37 -6.77 40.93 4.79
N THR A 38 -6.31 39.97 3.98
CA THR A 38 -7.02 38.70 3.74
C THR A 38 -7.05 37.84 5.01
N LEU A 39 -5.93 37.76 5.73
CA LEU A 39 -5.85 37.03 6.99
C LEU A 39 -6.70 37.69 8.08
N ALA A 40 -6.68 39.03 8.17
CA ALA A 40 -7.50 39.79 9.12
C ALA A 40 -9.00 39.67 8.81
N ARG A 41 -9.41 39.62 7.54
CA ARG A 41 -10.81 39.33 7.17
C ARG A 41 -11.22 37.89 7.50
N SER A 42 -10.31 36.92 7.36
CA SER A 42 -10.61 35.53 7.67
C SER A 42 -10.75 35.24 9.18
N SER A 43 -10.19 36.09 10.05
CA SER A 43 -10.26 35.89 11.50
C SER A 43 -11.51 36.47 12.17
N ASP A 44 -12.20 37.41 11.52
CA ASP A 44 -13.36 38.11 12.07
C ASP A 44 -14.73 37.64 11.51
N GLU A 45 -14.75 36.77 10.49
CA GLU A 45 -15.99 36.15 10.02
C GLU A 45 -16.25 34.81 10.74
N PRO A 46 -17.38 34.65 11.47
CA PRO A 46 -17.80 33.34 11.92
C PRO A 46 -18.09 32.47 10.69
N VAL A 47 -17.40 31.33 10.59
CA VAL A 47 -17.59 30.35 9.51
C VAL A 47 -19.05 29.88 9.51
N THR A 48 -19.89 30.53 8.71
CA THR A 48 -21.23 30.05 8.36
C THR A 48 -21.09 29.11 7.17
N ILE A 49 -21.00 27.82 7.47
CA ILE A 49 -21.13 26.75 6.48
C ILE A 49 -22.51 26.91 5.82
N THR A 50 -22.52 27.43 4.59
CA THR A 50 -23.72 27.54 3.77
C THR A 50 -23.97 26.19 3.09
N LEU A 51 -24.74 25.34 3.76
CA LEU A 51 -25.28 24.13 3.16
C LEU A 51 -26.29 24.51 2.07
N VAL A 52 -25.98 24.17 0.82
CA VAL A 52 -26.88 24.30 -0.32
C VAL A 52 -28.08 23.35 -0.12
N PRO A 53 -29.34 23.79 -0.24
CA PRO A 53 -30.49 22.94 0.03
C PRO A 53 -30.88 22.17 -1.24
N PHE A 54 -30.86 20.84 -1.19
CA PHE A 54 -31.60 20.01 -2.15
C PHE A 54 -32.66 19.15 -1.44
N TRP A 55 -33.84 19.20 -2.05
CA TRP A 55 -35.14 18.74 -1.58
C TRP A 55 -35.40 17.27 -1.95
N ARG A 56 -35.83 16.45 -0.96
CA ARG A 56 -36.99 15.50 -0.91
C ARG A 56 -36.61 14.26 -0.10
N ARG A 57 -37.09 14.08 1.14
CA ARG A 57 -38.43 13.65 1.64
C ARG A 57 -38.65 12.13 1.67
N ASN A 58 -38.66 11.64 2.91
CA ASN A 58 -39.48 10.59 3.55
C ASN A 58 -38.88 9.19 3.78
N ALA A 59 -38.47 9.00 5.04
CA ALA A 59 -38.40 7.79 5.90
C ALA A 59 -37.00 7.74 6.55
N MET A 60 -36.77 7.72 7.86
CA MET A 60 -37.59 7.43 9.03
C MET A 60 -37.26 8.43 10.15
N ARG A 61 -38.31 8.96 10.79
CA ARG A 61 -38.21 9.40 12.19
C ARG A 61 -38.48 8.19 13.06
N LYS A 62 -37.50 7.82 13.88
CA LYS A 62 -37.58 7.42 15.30
C LYS A 62 -36.42 6.46 15.62
N PHE A 63 -35.42 6.94 16.36
CA PHE A 63 -35.05 6.38 17.67
C PHE A 63 -34.25 7.44 18.43
N ALA A 64 -34.90 8.03 19.42
CA ALA A 64 -34.22 8.69 20.52
C ALA A 64 -33.99 7.63 21.59
N SER A 65 -32.74 7.22 21.79
CA SER A 65 -32.24 6.59 23.02
C SER A 65 -30.72 6.46 23.00
N VAL A 66 -30.00 7.59 22.96
CA VAL A 66 -28.57 7.60 23.31
C VAL A 66 -28.47 7.74 24.83
N ALA A 67 -28.47 6.60 25.52
CA ALA A 67 -28.17 6.53 26.96
C ALA A 67 -27.39 5.25 27.36
N ALA A 68 -26.82 4.51 26.40
CA ALA A 68 -26.11 3.25 26.69
C ALA A 68 -24.59 3.29 26.42
N VAL A 69 -24.08 4.23 25.62
CA VAL A 69 -22.65 4.24 25.22
C VAL A 69 -21.73 4.83 26.30
N VAL A 70 -22.25 5.67 27.19
CA VAL A 70 -21.47 6.28 28.29
C VAL A 70 -21.15 5.27 29.41
N LEU A 71 -21.89 4.16 29.53
CA LEU A 71 -21.68 3.17 30.60
C LEU A 71 -20.54 2.18 30.30
N VAL A 72 -20.23 1.89 29.04
CA VAL A 72 -19.12 0.98 28.68
C VAL A 72 -17.76 1.67 28.91
N VAL A 73 -17.67 2.97 28.64
CA VAL A 73 -16.44 3.77 28.85
C VAL A 73 -16.19 4.04 30.36
N LEU A 74 -17.23 4.28 31.16
CA LEU A 74 -17.09 4.51 32.61
C LEU A 74 -16.89 3.22 33.42
N GLY A 75 -17.43 2.08 32.96
CA GLY A 75 -17.27 0.79 33.62
C GLY A 75 -15.84 0.23 33.55
N ILE A 76 -15.13 0.49 32.45
CA ILE A 76 -13.74 0.07 32.27
C ILE A 76 -12.78 1.01 33.02
N ALA A 77 -13.04 2.32 33.02
CA ALA A 77 -12.20 3.30 33.72
C ALA A 77 -12.21 3.14 35.25
N THR A 78 -13.26 2.54 35.83
CA THR A 78 -13.34 2.30 37.28
C THR A 78 -12.69 0.99 37.72
N TYR A 79 -12.57 -0.01 36.83
CA TYR A 79 -11.85 -1.27 37.13
C TYR A 79 -10.33 -1.17 36.91
N LEU A 80 -9.87 -0.12 36.21
CA LEU A 80 -8.46 0.19 35.95
C LEU A 80 -8.03 1.51 36.59
N SER A 81 -8.41 1.75 37.86
CA SER A 81 -7.78 2.84 38.62
C SER A 81 -6.26 2.60 38.67
N PRO A 82 -5.44 3.60 38.30
CA PRO A 82 -4.01 3.43 38.14
C PRO A 82 -3.37 3.23 39.52
N THR A 83 -3.08 1.99 39.87
CA THR A 83 -1.98 1.75 40.80
C THR A 83 -0.72 2.23 40.09
N GLU A 84 0.07 3.10 40.75
CA GLU A 84 1.32 3.71 40.27
C GLU A 84 2.42 2.72 39.83
N ASN A 85 2.10 1.42 39.73
CA ASN A 85 2.97 0.31 39.36
C ASN A 85 2.60 -0.37 38.02
N GLY A 86 1.66 0.19 37.25
CA GLY A 86 1.37 -0.26 35.89
C GLY A 86 2.52 0.09 34.94
N GLY A 87 3.58 -0.72 34.90
CA GLY A 87 4.73 -0.48 34.02
C GLY A 87 4.32 -0.39 32.54
N PRO A 88 5.17 0.16 31.65
CA PRO A 88 4.84 0.35 30.23
C PRO A 88 4.35 -0.90 29.48
N SER A 89 4.70 -2.10 29.93
CA SER A 89 4.14 -3.36 29.41
C SER A 89 2.60 -3.45 29.57
N SER A 90 2.03 -2.78 30.58
CA SER A 90 0.60 -2.80 30.87
C SER A 90 -0.26 -2.03 29.86
N ALA A 91 0.19 -0.87 29.36
CA ALA A 91 -0.58 -0.08 28.41
C ALA A 91 -0.69 -0.77 27.04
N TYR A 92 0.36 -1.48 26.62
CA TYR A 92 0.30 -2.29 25.41
C TYR A 92 -0.63 -3.49 25.57
N ALA A 93 -0.59 -4.19 26.72
CA ALA A 93 -1.52 -5.29 26.97
C ALA A 93 -2.98 -4.80 26.99
N ALA A 94 -3.25 -3.68 27.65
CA ALA A 94 -4.58 -3.07 27.70
C ALA A 94 -5.07 -2.62 26.32
N MET A 95 -4.18 -2.11 25.46
CA MET A 95 -4.49 -1.84 24.05
C MET A 95 -5.04 -3.08 23.35
N ILE A 96 -4.36 -4.23 23.48
CA ILE A 96 -4.77 -5.49 22.83
C ILE A 96 -6.13 -5.95 23.33
N GLU A 97 -6.39 -5.84 24.64
CA GLU A 97 -7.69 -6.16 25.24
C GLU A 97 -8.80 -5.25 24.69
N GLN A 98 -8.58 -3.94 24.68
CA GLN A 98 -9.56 -2.99 24.15
C GLN A 98 -9.85 -3.21 22.66
N LEU A 99 -8.82 -3.54 21.88
CA LEU A 99 -8.97 -3.83 20.45
C LEU A 99 -9.91 -5.02 20.18
N GLN A 100 -10.08 -5.97 21.11
CA GLN A 100 -11.05 -7.07 20.94
C GLN A 100 -12.50 -6.58 20.90
N GLU A 101 -12.79 -5.48 21.59
CA GLU A 101 -14.14 -4.91 21.71
C GLU A 101 -14.47 -3.91 20.60
N ILE A 102 -13.48 -3.42 19.85
CA ILE A 102 -13.69 -2.47 18.76
C ILE A 102 -14.54 -3.09 17.64
N ARG A 103 -15.67 -2.49 17.26
CA ARG A 103 -16.50 -2.99 16.14
C ARG A 103 -16.32 -2.17 14.87
N SER A 104 -15.97 -0.90 15.00
CA SER A 104 -15.71 -0.03 13.88
C SER A 104 -14.44 0.79 14.11
N MET A 105 -13.77 1.17 13.03
CA MET A 105 -12.67 2.13 13.09
C MET A 105 -12.52 2.91 11.79
N SER A 106 -11.96 4.10 11.86
CA SER A 106 -11.48 4.84 10.69
C SER A 106 -10.07 5.36 10.90
N TYR A 107 -9.28 5.43 9.82
CA TYR A 107 -7.93 5.97 9.85
C TYR A 107 -7.50 6.43 8.45
N THR A 108 -6.42 7.19 8.37
CA THR A 108 -5.76 7.56 7.11
C THR A 108 -4.42 6.85 7.01
N THR A 109 -4.17 6.17 5.90
CA THR A 109 -2.86 5.61 5.55
C THR A 109 -2.18 6.48 4.52
N ARG A 110 -0.94 6.87 4.78
CA ARG A 110 -0.05 7.50 3.80
C ARG A 110 1.02 6.50 3.39
N ILE A 111 1.09 6.24 2.09
CA ILE A 111 2.11 5.39 1.48
C ILE A 111 3.28 6.30 1.12
N ILE A 112 4.33 6.24 1.93
CA ILE A 112 5.55 7.00 1.71
C ILE A 112 6.48 6.11 0.88
N MET A 113 6.47 6.38 -0.42
CA MET A 113 7.37 5.79 -1.39
C MET A 113 8.75 6.49 -1.35
N LEU A 114 9.71 6.02 -2.16
CA LEU A 114 11.05 6.61 -2.26
C LEU A 114 11.02 8.13 -2.54
N PRO A 115 12.07 8.89 -2.15
CA PRO A 115 12.14 10.34 -2.39
C PRO A 115 11.91 10.68 -3.88
N GLY A 116 10.96 11.58 -4.14
CA GLY A 116 10.60 12.02 -5.50
C GLY A 116 9.34 11.36 -6.08
N GLN A 117 8.70 10.42 -5.38
CA GLN A 117 7.38 9.92 -5.76
C GLN A 117 6.28 10.56 -4.89
N THR A 118 5.19 10.96 -5.54
CA THR A 118 3.98 11.44 -4.85
C THR A 118 3.38 10.27 -4.08
N GLY A 119 3.42 10.35 -2.75
CA GLY A 119 2.78 9.36 -1.90
C GLY A 119 1.26 9.39 -2.07
N MET A 120 0.63 8.22 -2.03
CA MET A 120 -0.83 8.09 -2.02
C MET A 120 -1.34 8.14 -0.58
N ALA A 121 -2.51 8.75 -0.37
CA ALA A 121 -3.22 8.64 0.89
C ALA A 121 -4.50 7.82 0.68
N VAL A 122 -4.84 6.98 1.66
CA VAL A 122 -6.04 6.15 1.64
C VAL A 122 -6.77 6.38 2.95
N ARG A 123 -8.02 6.82 2.91
CA ARG A 123 -8.87 6.83 4.08
C ARG A 123 -9.59 5.50 4.15
N THR A 124 -9.40 4.78 5.25
CA THR A 124 -10.04 3.48 5.47
C THR A 124 -11.07 3.59 6.57
N GLN A 125 -12.24 3.00 6.35
CA GLN A 125 -13.29 2.79 7.35
C GLN A 125 -13.58 1.29 7.41
N VAL A 126 -13.71 0.77 8.62
CA VAL A 126 -14.00 -0.64 8.89
C VAL A 126 -15.25 -0.72 9.74
N LEU A 127 -16.18 -1.58 9.34
CA LEU A 127 -17.42 -1.88 10.04
C LEU A 127 -17.53 -3.40 10.25
N ASN A 128 -17.78 -3.81 11.50
CA ASN A 128 -18.06 -5.19 11.89
C ASN A 128 -17.00 -6.23 11.42
N GLN A 129 -15.72 -5.82 11.32
CA GLN A 129 -14.56 -6.61 10.83
C GLN A 129 -14.56 -6.96 9.34
N ASP A 130 -15.74 -7.14 8.76
CA ASP A 130 -15.90 -7.76 7.44
C ASP A 130 -16.16 -6.75 6.32
N GLN A 131 -16.60 -5.55 6.69
CA GLN A 131 -16.94 -4.50 5.74
C GLN A 131 -15.90 -3.40 5.81
N ILE A 132 -15.24 -3.15 4.67
CA ILE A 132 -14.17 -2.18 4.56
C ILE A 132 -14.52 -1.22 3.43
N ARG A 133 -14.38 0.07 3.69
CA ARG A 133 -14.46 1.12 2.69
C ARG A 133 -13.12 1.84 2.63
N GLU A 134 -12.55 1.95 1.45
CA GLU A 134 -11.29 2.66 1.21
C GLU A 134 -11.52 3.76 0.18
N GLU A 135 -11.15 4.98 0.55
CA GLU A 135 -11.20 6.15 -0.32
C GLU A 135 -9.77 6.52 -0.70
N ILE A 136 -9.43 6.36 -1.98
CA ILE A 136 -8.11 6.70 -2.50
C ILE A 136 -8.06 8.20 -2.75
N LEU A 137 -7.16 8.88 -2.06
CA LEU A 137 -6.98 10.32 -2.10
C LEU A 137 -5.78 10.69 -2.96
N VAL A 138 -5.99 11.60 -3.91
CA VAL A 138 -4.95 12.14 -4.78
C VAL A 138 -4.85 13.64 -4.54
N LYS A 139 -3.61 14.14 -4.42
CA LYS A 139 -3.35 15.58 -4.46
C LYS A 139 -3.12 15.98 -5.91
N THR A 140 -3.95 16.88 -6.42
CA THR A 140 -3.67 17.57 -7.68
C THR A 140 -2.85 18.82 -7.36
N GLU A 141 -1.85 19.14 -8.19
CA GLU A 141 -0.98 20.32 -7.99
C GLU A 141 -1.79 21.64 -7.95
N GLU A 142 -3.01 21.65 -8.50
CA GLU A 142 -3.89 22.81 -8.60
C GLU A 142 -4.90 22.97 -7.44
N GLN A 143 -5.11 21.95 -6.58
CA GLN A 143 -6.10 22.02 -5.49
C GLN A 143 -5.46 21.68 -4.14
N GLY A 144 -5.60 22.60 -3.18
CA GLY A 144 -4.98 22.47 -1.85
C GLY A 144 -5.47 21.27 -1.04
N ASP A 145 -6.73 20.88 -1.22
CA ASP A 145 -7.34 19.74 -0.53
C ASP A 145 -7.31 18.48 -1.43
N PRO A 146 -6.95 17.31 -0.86
CA PRO A 146 -6.95 16.06 -1.61
C PRO A 146 -8.38 15.69 -2.05
N THR A 147 -8.50 15.24 -3.29
CA THR A 147 -9.78 14.76 -3.85
C THR A 147 -9.85 13.24 -3.80
N ILE A 148 -11.06 12.71 -3.66
CA ILE A 148 -11.31 11.26 -3.73
C ILE A 148 -11.28 10.87 -5.20
N PHE A 149 -10.31 10.04 -5.58
CA PHE A 149 -10.13 9.55 -6.94
C PHE A 149 -10.97 8.30 -7.20
N SER A 150 -10.95 7.35 -6.25
CA SER A 150 -11.71 6.11 -6.33
C SER A 150 -12.14 5.64 -4.95
N VAL A 151 -13.16 4.78 -4.91
CA VAL A 151 -13.66 4.15 -3.70
C VAL A 151 -13.67 2.64 -3.91
N LEU A 152 -13.06 1.89 -2.99
CA LEU A 152 -13.27 0.45 -2.85
C LEU A 152 -14.22 0.18 -1.67
N ILE A 153 -15.16 -0.72 -1.87
CA ILE A 153 -16.01 -1.28 -0.82
C ILE A 153 -15.84 -2.79 -0.87
N HIS A 154 -15.37 -3.38 0.21
CA HIS A 154 -15.15 -4.81 0.35
C HIS A 154 -16.09 -5.36 1.42
N ASP A 155 -16.76 -6.46 1.10
CA ASP A 155 -17.50 -7.28 2.06
C ASP A 155 -16.95 -8.72 2.01
N SER A 156 -16.19 -9.09 3.03
CA SER A 156 -15.54 -10.39 3.12
C SER A 156 -16.53 -11.54 3.32
N LYS A 157 -17.71 -11.29 3.93
CA LYS A 157 -18.75 -12.32 4.09
C LYS A 157 -19.39 -12.67 2.76
N LEU A 158 -19.55 -11.68 1.89
CA LEU A 158 -20.10 -11.87 0.56
C LEU A 158 -19.03 -12.27 -0.46
N GLY A 159 -17.75 -12.13 -0.13
CA GLY A 159 -16.65 -12.37 -1.05
C GLY A 159 -16.67 -11.42 -2.25
N LYS A 160 -17.06 -10.15 -2.03
CA LYS A 160 -17.24 -9.18 -3.12
C LYS A 160 -16.55 -7.85 -2.83
N VAL A 161 -16.03 -7.25 -3.88
CA VAL A 161 -15.51 -5.88 -3.89
C VAL A 161 -16.23 -5.06 -4.95
N LEU A 162 -16.77 -3.92 -4.55
CA LEU A 162 -17.21 -2.87 -5.45
C LEU A 162 -16.11 -1.81 -5.58
N LEU A 163 -15.61 -1.62 -6.79
CA LEU A 163 -14.70 -0.54 -7.14
C LEU A 163 -15.48 0.54 -7.89
N LEU A 164 -15.41 1.77 -7.40
CA LEU A 164 -16.01 2.96 -8.00
C LEU A 164 -14.91 3.92 -8.47
N GLN A 165 -14.91 4.26 -9.76
CA GLN A 165 -14.07 5.31 -10.33
C GLN A 165 -14.90 6.60 -10.41
N LEU A 166 -14.54 7.62 -9.63
CA LEU A 166 -15.39 8.79 -9.44
C LEU A 166 -15.38 9.74 -10.64
N THR A 167 -14.25 9.82 -11.35
CA THR A 167 -14.07 10.72 -12.50
C THR A 167 -14.82 10.20 -13.73
N GLU A 168 -14.62 8.93 -14.05
CA GLU A 168 -15.24 8.23 -15.18
C GLU A 168 -16.68 7.81 -14.88
N LYS A 169 -17.07 7.81 -13.60
CA LYS A 169 -18.34 7.25 -13.11
C LYS A 169 -18.54 5.81 -13.56
N THR A 170 -17.51 4.98 -13.44
CA THR A 170 -17.64 3.56 -13.71
C THR A 170 -17.56 2.73 -12.43
N ALA A 171 -18.28 1.61 -12.43
CA ALA A 171 -18.34 0.68 -11.32
C ALA A 171 -17.92 -0.71 -11.80
N LYS A 172 -17.12 -1.41 -10.98
CA LYS A 172 -16.75 -2.81 -11.17
C LYS A 172 -17.11 -3.61 -9.94
N ILE A 173 -17.76 -4.74 -10.13
CA ILE A 173 -17.94 -5.75 -9.09
C ILE A 173 -16.93 -6.86 -9.35
N ILE A 174 -16.10 -7.12 -8.35
CA ILE A 174 -15.11 -8.19 -8.36
C ILE A 174 -15.59 -9.24 -7.37
N GLU A 175 -15.82 -10.47 -7.86
CA GLU A 175 -16.06 -11.62 -6.99
C GLU A 175 -14.70 -12.19 -6.60
N MET A 176 -14.42 -12.18 -5.30
CA MET A 176 -13.19 -12.71 -4.74
C MET A 176 -13.37 -14.22 -4.60
N SER A 177 -12.82 -14.99 -5.53
CA SER A 177 -12.59 -16.42 -5.30
C SER A 177 -11.58 -16.57 -4.15
N GLU A 178 -11.78 -17.55 -3.27
CA GLU A 178 -10.89 -17.84 -2.13
C GLU A 178 -9.42 -18.07 -2.55
N GLN A 179 -9.15 -18.45 -3.81
CA GLN A 179 -7.81 -18.78 -4.31
C GLN A 179 -6.99 -17.60 -4.88
N LEU A 180 -7.62 -16.57 -5.44
CA LEU A 180 -6.89 -15.41 -6.04
C LEU A 180 -6.50 -14.37 -4.99
N VAL A 181 -7.17 -14.40 -3.85
CA VAL A 181 -6.88 -13.55 -2.70
C VAL A 181 -6.38 -14.51 -1.65
N GLY A 182 -5.05 -14.63 -1.54
CA GLY A 182 -4.45 -15.41 -0.45
C GLY A 182 -5.05 -15.08 0.92
N PRO A 183 -4.79 -15.89 1.97
CA PRO A 183 -5.75 -16.05 3.05
C PRO A 183 -6.09 -14.67 3.61
N GLN A 184 -7.31 -14.19 3.32
CA GLN A 184 -7.78 -12.80 3.50
C GLN A 184 -6.87 -12.04 4.45
N GLN A 185 -5.89 -11.29 3.90
CA GLN A 185 -4.88 -10.62 4.73
C GLN A 185 -5.66 -9.87 5.81
N PRO A 186 -5.50 -10.25 7.09
CA PRO A 186 -6.39 -9.74 8.12
C PRO A 186 -6.37 -8.22 8.02
N GLY A 187 -7.56 -7.61 7.95
CA GLY A 187 -7.68 -6.17 7.96
C GLY A 187 -6.85 -5.60 9.10
N PHE A 188 -6.39 -4.36 9.00
CA PHE A 188 -5.39 -3.84 9.93
C PHE A 188 -5.80 -3.97 11.41
N LEU A 189 -7.11 -3.90 11.69
CA LEU A 189 -7.68 -4.18 13.01
C LEU A 189 -7.39 -5.60 13.51
N GLU A 190 -7.58 -6.61 12.65
CA GLU A 190 -7.28 -8.01 12.98
C GLU A 190 -5.78 -8.25 13.18
N LYS A 191 -4.93 -7.55 12.41
CA LYS A 191 -3.48 -7.57 12.64
C LYS A 191 -3.14 -7.06 14.04
N PHE A 192 -3.77 -5.97 14.48
CA PHE A 192 -3.60 -5.44 15.83
C PHE A 192 -4.07 -6.41 16.92
N ARG A 193 -5.22 -7.06 16.74
CA ARG A 193 -5.77 -8.04 17.70
C ARG A 193 -4.86 -9.25 17.92
N LYS A 194 -4.15 -9.65 16.87
CA LYS A 194 -3.24 -10.80 16.89
C LYS A 194 -1.83 -10.46 17.40
N MET A 195 -1.55 -9.18 17.72
CA MET A 195 -0.25 -8.80 18.25
C MET A 195 -0.06 -9.32 19.68
N ARG A 196 1.15 -9.81 19.96
CA ARG A 196 1.49 -10.34 21.28
C ARG A 196 2.18 -9.31 22.16
N PRO A 197 1.76 -9.12 23.43
CA PRO A 197 2.41 -8.17 24.33
C PRO A 197 3.91 -8.38 24.52
N ASP A 198 4.39 -9.62 24.52
CA ASP A 198 5.79 -9.95 24.73
C ASP A 198 6.71 -9.61 23.54
N HIS A 199 6.13 -9.26 22.40
CA HIS A 199 6.88 -8.79 21.21
C HIS A 199 6.99 -7.25 21.15
N ALA A 200 6.35 -6.54 22.09
CA ALA A 200 6.37 -5.09 22.16
C ALA A 200 7.47 -4.59 23.10
N GLU A 201 8.27 -3.65 22.59
CA GLU A 201 9.30 -2.94 23.34
C GLU A 201 8.87 -1.49 23.54
N TYR A 202 8.73 -1.08 24.80
CA TYR A 202 8.46 0.33 25.13
C TYR A 202 9.71 1.18 24.91
N LEU A 203 9.57 2.26 24.15
CA LEU A 203 10.67 3.15 23.76
C LEU A 203 10.66 4.50 24.46
N GLY A 204 9.69 4.75 25.35
CA GLY A 204 9.54 6.02 26.05
C GLY A 204 8.34 6.84 25.60
N LYS A 205 8.31 8.09 26.08
CA LYS A 205 7.28 9.08 25.76
C LYS A 205 7.75 9.95 24.61
N GLU A 206 6.83 10.35 23.73
CA GLU A 206 7.09 11.27 22.62
C GLU A 206 5.96 12.32 22.55
N ALA A 207 6.27 13.54 22.12
CA ALA A 207 5.24 14.53 21.83
C ALA A 207 4.78 14.40 20.38
N LEU A 208 3.49 14.13 20.16
CA LEU A 208 2.87 14.03 18.84
C LEU A 208 1.70 15.04 18.78
N ASN A 209 1.78 16.02 17.88
CA ASN A 209 0.78 17.10 17.74
C ASN A 209 0.46 17.82 19.07
N GLY A 210 1.46 18.02 19.93
CA GLY A 210 1.30 18.66 21.24
C GLY A 210 0.72 17.76 22.34
N LYS A 211 0.39 16.49 22.04
CA LYS A 211 -0.03 15.48 23.02
C LYS A 211 1.13 14.53 23.34
N GLU A 212 1.31 14.20 24.62
CA GLU A 212 2.25 13.17 25.05
C GLU A 212 1.69 11.78 24.74
N VAL A 213 2.48 10.94 24.09
CA VAL A 213 2.10 9.57 23.67
C VAL A 213 3.16 8.56 24.09
N LEU A 214 2.73 7.32 24.32
CA LEU A 214 3.61 6.19 24.65
C LEU A 214 4.07 5.50 23.36
N LYS A 215 5.38 5.43 23.13
CA LYS A 215 5.95 4.85 21.92
C LYS A 215 6.36 3.40 22.15
N TYR A 216 5.94 2.52 21.25
CA TYR A 216 6.30 1.11 21.25
C TYR A 216 6.89 0.69 19.90
N LYS A 217 7.79 -0.29 19.94
CA LYS A 217 8.27 -1.04 18.79
C LYS A 217 7.82 -2.48 18.92
N TYR A 218 6.97 -2.93 18.01
CA TYR A 218 6.56 -4.31 17.91
C TYR A 218 7.46 -5.07 16.93
N LYS A 219 8.14 -6.12 17.40
CA LYS A 219 9.06 -6.92 16.58
C LYS A 219 8.31 -8.05 15.88
N LYS A 220 8.57 -8.23 14.58
CA LYS A 220 8.10 -9.36 13.76
C LYS A 220 9.29 -9.98 13.01
N PRO A 221 9.20 -11.26 12.56
CA PRO A 221 10.31 -11.91 11.85
C PRO A 221 10.83 -11.12 10.63
N ASP A 222 9.93 -10.44 9.93
CA ASP A 222 10.12 -9.73 8.67
C ASP A 222 10.11 -8.18 8.85
N GLY A 223 10.39 -7.67 10.06
CA GLY A 223 10.48 -6.23 10.29
C GLY A 223 9.94 -5.76 11.63
N HIS A 224 9.30 -4.59 11.66
CA HIS A 224 8.72 -4.05 12.88
C HIS A 224 7.56 -3.09 12.60
N TYR A 225 6.69 -2.94 13.59
CA TYR A 225 5.74 -1.83 13.65
C TYR A 225 6.20 -0.84 14.71
N MET A 226 6.01 0.44 14.45
CA MET A 226 6.11 1.49 15.45
C MET A 226 4.71 1.96 15.79
N LEU A 227 4.39 2.03 17.08
CA LEU A 227 3.07 2.38 17.58
C LEU A 227 3.18 3.51 18.58
N TRP A 228 2.28 4.48 18.46
CA TRP A 228 2.14 5.56 19.42
C TRP A 228 0.75 5.46 20.03
N LEU A 229 0.71 5.18 21.33
CA LEU A 229 -0.51 5.01 22.09
C LEU A 229 -0.80 6.28 22.87
N ASP A 230 -2.05 6.68 22.87
CA ASP A 230 -2.55 7.69 23.79
C ASP A 230 -2.56 7.10 25.21
N PRO A 231 -1.92 7.72 26.21
CA PRO A 231 -1.89 7.17 27.57
C PRO A 231 -3.28 7.09 28.22
N ASP A 232 -4.24 7.94 27.83
CA ASP A 232 -5.57 8.01 28.44
C ASP A 232 -6.48 6.91 27.91
N SER A 233 -6.55 6.77 26.57
CA SER A 233 -7.38 5.75 25.93
C SER A 233 -6.65 4.41 25.79
N GLN A 234 -5.31 4.39 25.87
CA GLN A 234 -4.44 3.25 25.59
C GLN A 234 -4.62 2.68 24.17
N LEU A 235 -5.18 3.47 23.26
CA LEU A 235 -5.38 3.08 21.87
C LEU A 235 -4.35 3.75 20.94
N PRO A 236 -4.04 3.16 19.78
CA PRO A 236 -3.16 3.78 18.81
C PRO A 236 -3.72 5.10 18.28
N VAL A 237 -2.87 6.12 18.25
CA VAL A 237 -3.12 7.40 17.56
C VAL A 237 -2.23 7.57 16.33
N LYS A 238 -1.17 6.77 16.24
CA LYS A 238 -0.32 6.64 15.05
C LYS A 238 0.28 5.23 14.99
N ALA A 239 0.39 4.70 13.78
CA ALA A 239 1.15 3.50 13.50
C ALA A 239 2.05 3.73 12.29
N VAL A 240 3.24 3.12 12.30
CA VAL A 240 4.13 3.09 11.15
C VAL A 240 4.55 1.65 10.90
N ILE A 241 4.34 1.21 9.67
CA ILE A 241 4.81 -0.06 9.16
C ILE A 241 5.98 0.23 8.24
N ALA A 242 7.17 -0.22 8.64
CA ALA A 242 8.32 -0.26 7.77
C ALA A 242 8.50 -1.70 7.31
N ASP A 243 8.30 -1.94 6.02
CA ASP A 243 8.68 -3.23 5.44
C ASP A 243 10.21 -3.26 5.33
N VAL A 244 10.83 -4.21 6.03
CA VAL A 244 12.28 -4.40 6.05
C VAL A 244 12.54 -5.78 5.45
N ALA A 245 12.42 -5.89 4.13
CA ALA A 245 12.90 -7.07 3.44
C ALA A 245 14.44 -7.09 3.48
N ASP A 246 14.98 -7.95 4.35
CA ASP A 246 16.34 -8.51 4.59
C ASP A 246 17.61 -7.70 4.19
N SER A 247 17.54 -6.87 3.17
CA SER A 247 18.46 -5.77 2.92
C SER A 247 18.10 -4.55 3.79
N LYS A 248 19.10 -3.89 4.38
CA LYS A 248 18.98 -2.75 5.32
C LYS A 248 18.33 -1.45 4.76
N LYS A 249 17.39 -1.52 3.81
CA LYS A 249 16.72 -0.38 3.19
C LYS A 249 15.20 -0.61 3.18
N VAL A 250 14.47 0.28 3.86
CA VAL A 250 13.01 0.35 3.82
C VAL A 250 12.58 0.75 2.40
N ASN A 251 11.80 -0.09 1.72
CA ASN A 251 11.36 0.16 0.34
C ASN A 251 10.03 0.93 0.28
N ALA A 252 9.17 0.74 1.28
CA ALA A 252 7.94 1.50 1.47
C ALA A 252 7.68 1.68 2.97
N LYS A 253 7.22 2.87 3.35
CA LYS A 253 6.76 3.14 4.72
C LYS A 253 5.27 3.48 4.65
N PHE A 254 4.46 2.71 5.37
CA PHE A 254 3.04 3.02 5.56
C PHE A 254 2.90 3.75 6.89
N GLU A 255 2.41 4.98 6.85
CA GLU A 255 2.13 5.78 8.04
C GLU A 255 0.62 5.92 8.21
N MET A 256 0.11 5.52 9.36
CA MET A 256 -1.30 5.48 9.67
C MET A 256 -1.59 6.48 10.78
N THR A 257 -2.55 7.36 10.55
CA THR A 257 -2.90 8.49 11.41
C THR A 257 -4.42 8.64 11.49
N ASP A 258 -4.87 9.60 12.30
CA ASP A 258 -6.28 10.02 12.37
C ASP A 258 -7.22 8.87 12.77
N PHE A 259 -6.75 8.02 13.67
CA PHE A 259 -7.54 6.92 14.20
C PHE A 259 -8.75 7.44 14.96
N VAL A 260 -9.92 6.92 14.60
CA VAL A 260 -11.17 7.05 15.36
C VAL A 260 -11.66 5.64 15.65
N TRP A 261 -11.80 5.32 16.94
CA TRP A 261 -12.16 4.00 17.43
C TRP A 261 -13.64 3.97 17.81
N ASN A 262 -14.36 2.92 17.39
CA ASN A 262 -15.81 2.80 17.53
C ASN A 262 -16.62 4.03 17.02
N PRO A 263 -16.29 4.63 15.86
CA PRO A 263 -17.17 5.63 15.27
C PRO A 263 -18.53 5.01 14.92
N GLU A 264 -19.59 5.79 15.08
CA GLU A 264 -20.88 5.49 14.46
C GLU A 264 -20.73 5.71 12.95
N LEU A 265 -20.76 4.62 12.18
CA LEU A 265 -20.61 4.65 10.73
C LEU A 265 -21.96 4.33 10.08
N ASP A 266 -22.29 5.07 9.03
CA ASP A 266 -23.47 4.79 8.22
C ASP A 266 -23.24 3.51 7.41
N GLU A 267 -24.07 2.49 7.65
CA GLU A 267 -24.00 1.20 6.96
C GLU A 267 -24.14 1.35 5.44
N SER A 268 -24.85 2.38 4.95
CA SER A 268 -25.01 2.59 3.50
C SER A 268 -23.70 2.93 2.79
N LEU A 269 -22.69 3.43 3.51
CA LEU A 269 -21.36 3.68 2.94
C LEU A 269 -20.63 2.40 2.53
N PHE A 270 -21.08 1.25 3.06
CA PHE A 270 -20.53 -0.08 2.80
C PHE A 270 -21.42 -0.90 1.85
N SER A 271 -22.44 -0.28 1.25
CA SER A 271 -23.29 -0.95 0.28
C SER A 271 -22.51 -1.34 -0.97
N LEU A 272 -22.73 -2.57 -1.45
CA LEU A 272 -22.26 -3.03 -2.76
C LEU A 272 -23.24 -2.69 -3.89
N GLU A 273 -24.31 -1.95 -3.59
CA GLU A 273 -25.20 -1.42 -4.62
C GLU A 273 -24.49 -0.31 -5.41
N ILE A 274 -24.59 -0.40 -6.73
CA ILE A 274 -23.97 0.56 -7.63
C ILE A 274 -24.74 1.89 -7.53
N PRO A 275 -24.07 3.02 -7.22
CA PRO A 275 -24.76 4.30 -7.10
C PRO A 275 -25.39 4.76 -8.42
N GLU A 276 -26.44 5.57 -8.32
CA GLU A 276 -27.10 6.14 -9.50
C GLU A 276 -26.11 6.95 -10.35
N GLY A 277 -26.16 6.74 -11.67
CA GLY A 277 -25.30 7.43 -12.63
C GLY A 277 -23.90 6.84 -12.82
N TYR A 278 -23.63 5.65 -12.25
CA TYR A 278 -22.44 4.86 -12.57
C TYR A 278 -22.73 3.82 -13.65
N ASP A 279 -21.80 3.67 -14.59
CA ASP A 279 -21.83 2.63 -15.61
C ASP A 279 -21.14 1.36 -15.08
N LEU A 280 -21.88 0.25 -15.02
CA LEU A 280 -21.33 -1.05 -14.62
C LEU A 280 -20.48 -1.62 -15.75
N GLU A 281 -19.17 -1.69 -15.53
CA GLU A 281 -18.25 -2.45 -16.35
C GLU A 281 -18.40 -3.94 -16.00
N ARG A 282 -19.22 -4.66 -16.78
CA ARG A 282 -19.31 -6.12 -16.72
C ARG A 282 -18.14 -6.73 -17.48
N GLU A 283 -17.01 -6.84 -16.80
CA GLU A 283 -15.96 -7.74 -17.23
C GLU A 283 -16.34 -9.15 -16.76
N GLU A 284 -17.01 -9.94 -17.62
CA GLU A 284 -17.07 -11.40 -17.48
C GLU A 284 -15.66 -11.95 -17.73
N ILE A 285 -14.74 -11.68 -16.81
CA ILE A 285 -13.45 -12.36 -16.84
C ILE A 285 -13.65 -13.64 -16.04
N SER A 286 -13.78 -14.76 -16.75
CA SER A 286 -13.77 -16.09 -16.14
C SER A 286 -12.57 -16.20 -15.20
N PHE A 287 -12.75 -16.84 -14.05
CA PHE A 287 -11.65 -17.15 -13.11
C PHE A 287 -10.44 -17.76 -13.83
N SER A 288 -10.70 -18.64 -14.81
CA SER A 288 -9.65 -19.25 -15.64
C SER A 288 -8.87 -18.22 -16.47
N ASP A 289 -9.53 -17.19 -16.99
CA ASP A 289 -8.88 -16.12 -17.75
C ASP A 289 -8.09 -15.19 -16.84
N ASN A 290 -8.59 -14.88 -15.65
CA ASN A 290 -7.83 -14.13 -14.65
C ASN A 290 -6.58 -14.88 -14.22
N MET A 291 -6.71 -16.18 -13.92
CA MET A 291 -5.59 -17.03 -13.53
C MET A 291 -4.52 -17.09 -14.62
N ARG A 292 -4.93 -17.32 -15.88
CA ARG A 292 -4.02 -17.31 -17.03
C ARG A 292 -3.33 -15.95 -17.21
N LYS A 293 -4.08 -14.84 -17.17
CA LYS A 293 -3.51 -13.48 -17.25
C LYS A 293 -2.54 -13.20 -16.10
N ALA A 294 -2.80 -13.70 -14.90
CA ALA A 294 -1.90 -13.55 -13.77
C ALA A 294 -0.59 -14.32 -13.98
N GLN A 295 -0.67 -15.54 -14.51
CA GLN A 295 0.50 -16.33 -14.91
C GLN A 295 1.29 -15.67 -16.04
N GLU A 296 0.60 -15.13 -17.06
CA GLU A 296 1.20 -14.29 -18.11
C GLU A 296 1.88 -13.05 -17.52
N GLY A 297 1.33 -12.48 -16.44
CA GLY A 297 1.93 -11.41 -15.65
C GLY A 297 3.25 -11.80 -15.00
N VAL A 298 3.34 -13.01 -14.42
CA VAL A 298 4.59 -13.56 -13.87
C VAL A 298 5.64 -13.70 -14.97
N VAL A 299 5.26 -14.27 -16.12
CA VAL A 299 6.12 -14.40 -17.30
C VAL A 299 6.58 -13.04 -17.80
N THR A 300 5.70 -12.06 -17.84
CA THR A 300 5.99 -10.68 -18.25
C THR A 300 7.04 -10.05 -17.34
N MET A 301 6.85 -10.14 -16.02
CA MET A 301 7.79 -9.60 -15.03
C MET A 301 9.16 -10.28 -15.08
N LEU A 302 9.17 -11.62 -15.09
CA LEU A 302 10.41 -12.39 -15.09
C LEU A 302 11.16 -12.24 -16.41
N GLY A 303 10.43 -12.27 -17.54
CA GLY A 303 10.95 -12.01 -18.88
C GLY A 303 11.57 -10.62 -19.01
N PHE A 304 10.94 -9.62 -18.41
CA PHE A 304 11.48 -8.27 -18.35
C PHE A 304 12.77 -8.22 -17.52
N TYR A 305 12.75 -8.82 -16.33
CA TYR A 305 13.90 -8.90 -15.45
C TYR A 305 15.10 -9.58 -16.13
N VAL A 306 14.91 -10.80 -16.64
CA VAL A 306 15.99 -11.64 -17.17
C VAL A 306 16.71 -10.98 -18.33
N ARG A 307 15.96 -10.31 -19.24
CA ARG A 307 16.56 -9.57 -20.35
C ARG A 307 17.41 -8.39 -19.88
N LEU A 308 17.03 -7.75 -18.78
CA LEU A 308 17.80 -6.66 -18.20
C LEU A 308 19.02 -7.17 -17.43
N ASN A 309 18.91 -8.36 -16.83
CA ASN A 309 19.94 -9.06 -16.08
C ASN A 309 20.80 -10.00 -16.94
N GLU A 310 21.29 -9.50 -18.09
CA GLU A 310 22.22 -10.24 -18.97
C GLU A 310 21.73 -11.63 -19.42
N ASN A 311 20.41 -11.79 -19.56
CA ASN A 311 19.75 -13.06 -19.88
C ASN A 311 19.95 -14.14 -18.81
N GLU A 312 20.27 -13.78 -17.57
CA GLU A 312 20.39 -14.70 -16.44
C GLU A 312 19.20 -14.53 -15.49
N PHE A 313 18.54 -15.64 -15.18
CA PHE A 313 17.45 -15.64 -14.21
C PHE A 313 17.99 -15.27 -12.82
N PRO A 314 17.25 -14.52 -12.00
CA PRO A 314 17.73 -14.15 -10.68
C PRO A 314 17.90 -15.39 -9.78
N GLU A 315 18.74 -15.26 -8.75
CA GLU A 315 18.88 -16.31 -7.74
C GLU A 315 17.57 -16.55 -6.97
N GLU A 316 16.80 -15.49 -6.74
CA GLU A 316 15.47 -15.53 -6.12
C GLU A 316 14.50 -14.68 -6.93
N PHE A 317 13.25 -15.09 -7.02
CA PHE A 317 12.21 -14.31 -7.67
C PHE A 317 11.05 -14.02 -6.71
N ASN A 318 10.95 -12.74 -6.32
CA ASN A 318 9.86 -12.18 -5.55
C ASN A 318 9.56 -10.76 -6.05
N VAL A 319 8.43 -10.19 -5.62
CA VAL A 319 7.97 -8.85 -6.04
C VAL A 319 9.02 -7.76 -5.78
N LEU A 320 9.87 -7.92 -4.77
CA LEU A 320 10.86 -6.93 -4.36
C LEU A 320 12.12 -6.94 -5.22
N VAL A 321 12.52 -8.10 -5.75
CA VAL A 321 13.67 -8.26 -6.64
C VAL A 321 13.52 -7.38 -7.89
N PHE A 322 12.30 -7.27 -8.43
CA PHE A 322 11.99 -6.42 -9.58
C PHE A 322 12.29 -4.93 -9.32
N GLY A 323 11.83 -4.39 -8.18
CA GLY A 323 12.06 -3.00 -7.80
C GLY A 323 13.55 -2.65 -7.65
N SER A 324 14.35 -3.61 -7.18
CA SER A 324 15.79 -3.43 -7.00
C SER A 324 16.54 -3.25 -8.33
N VAL A 325 16.16 -4.00 -9.37
CA VAL A 325 16.77 -3.92 -10.69
C VAL A 325 16.39 -2.62 -11.39
N MET A 326 15.11 -2.24 -11.34
CA MET A 326 14.66 -0.94 -11.87
C MET A 326 15.47 0.22 -11.27
N LYS A 327 15.71 0.19 -9.96
CA LYS A 327 16.51 1.22 -9.28
C LYS A 327 17.97 1.26 -9.75
N LYS A 328 18.61 0.11 -9.97
CA LYS A 328 20.00 0.04 -10.47
C LYS A 328 20.14 0.60 -11.88
N MET A 329 19.07 0.52 -12.67
CA MET A 329 19.08 0.99 -14.04
C MET A 329 18.78 2.49 -14.15
N MET A 330 18.30 3.18 -13.12
CA MET A 330 17.98 4.60 -13.20
C MET A 330 19.25 5.46 -13.01
N PRO A 331 19.67 6.26 -14.01
CA PRO A 331 20.83 7.12 -13.86
C PRO A 331 20.53 8.23 -12.84
N SER A 332 21.41 8.38 -11.85
CA SER A 332 21.32 9.45 -10.87
C SER A 332 21.83 10.75 -11.47
N GLY A 333 21.04 11.84 -11.36
CA GLY A 333 21.45 13.18 -11.80
C GLY A 333 21.31 13.45 -13.30
N ALA A 334 20.59 12.61 -14.04
CA ALA A 334 20.28 12.82 -15.45
C ALA A 334 19.21 13.92 -15.65
N THR A 335 19.27 14.60 -16.79
CA THR A 335 18.21 15.50 -17.27
C THR A 335 16.94 14.73 -17.64
N LEU A 336 15.80 15.43 -17.78
CA LEU A 336 14.55 14.80 -18.17
C LEU A 336 14.65 14.08 -19.53
N GLU A 337 15.34 14.69 -20.50
CA GLU A 337 15.54 14.09 -21.83
C GLU A 337 16.45 12.86 -21.78
N GLU A 338 17.52 12.90 -20.99
CA GLU A 338 18.38 11.73 -20.76
C GLU A 338 17.61 10.60 -20.06
N LEU A 339 16.75 10.94 -19.09
CA LEU A 339 15.87 9.97 -18.43
C LEU A 339 14.87 9.35 -19.41
N LYS A 340 14.25 10.15 -20.29
CA LYS A 340 13.32 9.64 -21.32
C LYS A 340 14.01 8.70 -22.29
N ALA A 341 15.18 9.08 -22.82
CA ALA A 341 15.95 8.25 -23.74
C ALA A 341 16.40 6.94 -23.07
N HIS A 342 16.87 7.05 -21.83
CA HIS A 342 17.30 5.90 -21.04
C HIS A 342 16.14 4.95 -20.70
N HIS A 343 14.98 5.49 -20.34
CA HIS A 343 13.74 4.71 -20.17
C HIS A 343 13.40 3.94 -21.44
N ALA A 344 13.41 4.59 -22.61
CA ALA A 344 13.10 3.91 -23.87
C ALA A 344 14.05 2.73 -24.12
N GLN A 345 15.35 2.86 -23.80
CA GLN A 345 16.32 1.78 -23.89
C GLN A 345 16.05 0.64 -22.91
N ILE A 346 15.74 0.94 -21.65
CA ILE A 346 15.36 -0.07 -20.65
C ILE A 346 14.13 -0.83 -21.13
N TRP A 347 13.08 -0.13 -21.57
CA TRP A 347 11.83 -0.75 -22.03
C TRP A 347 12.05 -1.59 -23.29
N ALA A 348 12.81 -1.09 -24.27
CA ALA A 348 13.17 -1.83 -25.46
C ALA A 348 13.91 -3.13 -25.13
N LYS A 349 14.91 -3.06 -24.24
CA LYS A 349 15.70 -4.22 -23.81
C LYS A 349 14.86 -5.20 -22.99
N GLY A 350 14.16 -4.71 -21.97
CA GLY A 350 13.36 -5.52 -21.05
C GLY A 350 12.19 -6.21 -21.73
N LEU A 351 11.52 -5.57 -22.68
CA LEU A 351 10.44 -6.24 -23.43
C LEU A 351 10.95 -7.02 -24.64
N GLY A 352 12.24 -6.92 -25.00
CA GLY A 352 12.79 -7.52 -26.21
C GLY A 352 12.20 -6.91 -27.49
N ARG A 353 11.84 -5.62 -27.45
CA ARG A 353 11.10 -4.89 -28.48
C ARG A 353 11.88 -3.64 -28.93
N PRO A 354 12.83 -3.76 -29.88
CA PRO A 354 13.66 -2.64 -30.30
C PRO A 354 12.86 -1.48 -30.92
N GLU A 355 11.66 -1.73 -31.42
CA GLU A 355 10.76 -0.71 -31.98
C GLU A 355 10.27 0.32 -30.94
N ILE A 356 10.37 0.02 -29.63
CA ILE A 356 10.03 0.97 -28.55
C ILE A 356 10.87 2.26 -28.63
N LEU A 357 12.09 2.17 -29.18
CA LEU A 357 12.96 3.33 -29.38
C LEU A 357 12.37 4.36 -30.36
N GLY A 358 11.46 3.94 -31.24
CA GLY A 358 10.78 4.81 -32.21
C GLY A 358 9.36 5.23 -31.82
N MET A 359 8.87 4.81 -30.64
CA MET A 359 7.51 5.13 -30.18
C MET A 359 7.40 6.58 -29.70
N SER A 360 6.23 7.18 -29.95
CA SER A 360 5.87 8.47 -29.34
C SER A 360 5.83 8.37 -27.80
N ASP A 361 5.79 9.52 -27.12
CA ASP A 361 5.66 9.54 -25.66
C ASP A 361 4.34 8.86 -25.24
N GLU A 362 3.23 9.13 -25.93
CA GLU A 362 1.91 8.55 -25.63
C GLU A 362 1.87 7.03 -25.83
N GLN A 363 2.50 6.53 -26.90
CA GLN A 363 2.60 5.09 -27.15
C GLN A 363 3.42 4.39 -26.07
N ARG A 364 4.48 5.03 -25.58
CA ARG A 364 5.28 4.51 -24.47
C ARG A 364 4.48 4.53 -23.17
N GLU A 365 3.73 5.59 -22.88
CA GLU A 365 2.87 5.65 -21.69
C GLU A 365 1.81 4.56 -21.68
N GLU A 366 1.16 4.30 -22.83
CA GLU A 366 0.23 3.17 -22.98
C GLU A 366 0.92 1.85 -22.64
N LEU A 367 2.08 1.60 -23.25
CA LEU A 367 2.84 0.38 -23.04
C LEU A 367 3.25 0.19 -21.58
N VAL A 368 3.70 1.27 -20.91
CA VAL A 368 4.04 1.24 -19.48
C VAL A 368 2.81 0.91 -18.65
N ARG A 369 1.64 1.44 -19.01
CA ARG A 369 0.39 1.16 -18.31
C ARG A 369 -0.07 -0.29 -18.51
N GLU A 370 -0.01 -0.82 -19.72
CA GLU A 370 -0.33 -2.23 -20.02
C GLU A 370 0.62 -3.18 -19.27
N PHE A 371 1.92 -2.90 -19.31
CA PHE A 371 2.91 -3.64 -18.56
C PHE A 371 2.66 -3.55 -17.05
N GLY A 372 2.31 -2.36 -16.55
CA GLY A 372 1.98 -2.14 -15.14
C GLY A 372 0.79 -2.97 -14.69
N LYS A 373 -0.28 -3.05 -15.50
CA LYS A 373 -1.42 -3.93 -15.25
C LYS A 373 -1.02 -5.40 -15.22
N SER A 374 -0.28 -5.87 -16.24
CA SER A 374 0.20 -7.25 -16.33
C SER A 374 1.09 -7.62 -15.14
N SER A 375 2.04 -6.75 -14.79
CA SER A 375 2.95 -6.93 -13.67
C SER A 375 2.24 -6.89 -12.31
N ALA A 376 1.21 -6.04 -12.15
CA ALA A 376 0.42 -6.03 -10.92
C ALA A 376 -0.33 -7.37 -10.73
N MET A 377 -0.94 -7.90 -11.80
CA MET A 377 -1.59 -9.23 -11.76
C MET A 377 -0.58 -10.34 -11.46
N GLY A 378 0.58 -10.34 -12.12
CA GLY A 378 1.65 -11.30 -11.88
C GLY A 378 2.22 -11.24 -10.47
N GLY A 379 2.44 -10.03 -9.95
CA GLY A 379 2.91 -9.82 -8.57
C GLY A 379 1.90 -10.27 -7.53
N GLY A 380 0.61 -9.98 -7.75
CA GLY A 380 -0.48 -10.46 -6.89
C GLY A 380 -0.59 -11.98 -6.87
N PHE A 381 -0.51 -12.61 -8.05
CA PHE A 381 -0.49 -14.06 -8.18
C PHE A 381 0.71 -14.70 -7.49
N LEU A 382 1.92 -14.18 -7.73
CA LEU A 382 3.13 -14.68 -7.09
C LEU A 382 3.01 -14.57 -5.56
N HIS A 383 2.52 -13.45 -5.05
CA HIS A 383 2.29 -13.26 -3.63
C HIS A 383 1.28 -14.27 -3.06
N ALA A 384 0.14 -14.47 -3.73
CA ALA A 384 -0.86 -15.46 -3.31
C ALA A 384 -0.28 -16.89 -3.29
N MET A 385 0.51 -17.26 -4.29
CA MET A 385 1.15 -18.58 -4.35
C MET A 385 2.27 -18.76 -3.33
N MET A 386 3.02 -17.71 -2.98
CA MET A 386 4.03 -17.79 -1.91
C MET A 386 3.39 -17.95 -0.52
N GLU A 387 2.21 -17.37 -0.29
CA GLU A 387 1.52 -17.48 1.00
C GLU A 387 0.70 -18.77 1.13
N ASN A 388 0.03 -19.21 0.05
CA ASN A 388 -0.99 -20.27 0.11
C ASN A 388 -0.72 -21.42 -0.84
N GLY A 389 0.06 -21.21 -1.89
CA GLY A 389 0.36 -22.23 -2.87
C GLY A 389 1.62 -23.01 -2.56
N ASN A 390 1.90 -23.99 -3.42
CA ASN A 390 3.21 -24.63 -3.50
C ASN A 390 4.03 -23.91 -4.57
N TRP A 391 4.54 -22.71 -4.27
CA TRP A 391 5.43 -21.98 -5.17
C TRP A 391 6.88 -22.42 -4.97
N HIS A 392 7.54 -22.80 -6.06
CA HIS A 392 8.96 -23.14 -6.07
C HIS A 392 9.69 -22.41 -7.19
N TYR A 393 10.88 -21.92 -6.88
CA TYR A 393 11.73 -21.19 -7.82
C TYR A 393 13.16 -21.75 -7.80
N GLN A 394 13.70 -22.00 -9.00
CA GLN A 394 15.03 -22.58 -9.22
C GLN A 394 15.78 -21.88 -10.38
N GLY A 395 15.52 -20.59 -10.61
CA GLY A 395 16.15 -19.85 -11.71
C GLY A 395 17.66 -19.63 -11.56
N LYS A 396 18.26 -19.90 -10.40
CA LYS A 396 19.68 -19.65 -10.16
C LYS A 396 20.57 -20.37 -11.19
N GLY A 397 21.32 -19.58 -11.97
CA GLY A 397 22.28 -20.08 -12.96
C GLY A 397 21.65 -20.53 -14.27
N ILE A 398 20.33 -20.42 -14.43
CA ILE A 398 19.63 -20.68 -15.70
C ILE A 398 19.74 -19.44 -16.58
N LYS A 399 19.90 -19.64 -17.89
CA LYS A 399 19.90 -18.56 -18.89
C LYS A 399 18.61 -18.56 -19.72
N LEU A 400 18.18 -17.37 -20.12
CA LEU A 400 17.06 -17.21 -21.04
C LEU A 400 17.35 -17.97 -22.34
N GLY A 401 16.44 -18.87 -22.72
CA GLY A 401 16.54 -19.73 -23.89
C GLY A 401 16.94 -21.17 -23.61
N GLU A 402 17.31 -21.51 -22.38
CA GLU A 402 17.52 -22.90 -21.95
C GLU A 402 16.17 -23.62 -21.76
N ALA A 403 15.51 -23.95 -22.87
CA ALA A 403 14.12 -24.41 -22.92
C ALA A 403 13.85 -25.72 -22.16
N ASP A 404 14.88 -26.54 -21.88
CA ASP A 404 14.78 -27.79 -21.11
C ASP A 404 14.89 -27.58 -19.59
N LYS A 405 15.25 -26.38 -19.14
CA LYS A 405 15.45 -26.08 -17.72
C LYS A 405 14.18 -25.54 -17.09
N ILE A 406 13.79 -26.13 -15.96
CA ILE A 406 12.70 -25.63 -15.12
C ILE A 406 13.21 -24.45 -14.30
N VAL A 407 12.53 -23.31 -14.41
CA VAL A 407 12.83 -22.09 -13.67
C VAL A 407 11.94 -21.96 -12.43
N ALA A 408 10.67 -22.31 -12.55
CA ALA A 408 9.72 -22.26 -11.44
C ALA A 408 8.58 -23.25 -11.67
N TRP A 409 7.88 -23.64 -10.61
CA TRP A 409 6.64 -24.38 -10.73
C TRP A 409 5.69 -24.06 -9.58
N TRP A 410 4.40 -24.25 -9.83
CA TRP A 410 3.37 -24.03 -8.84
C TRP A 410 2.14 -24.91 -9.03
N TYR A 411 1.49 -25.22 -7.93
CA TYR A 411 0.23 -25.98 -7.89
C TYR A 411 -0.56 -25.66 -6.61
N PRO A 412 -1.90 -25.81 -6.62
CA PRO A 412 -2.74 -25.60 -5.44
C PRO A 412 -2.38 -26.60 -4.32
N LYS A 413 -2.58 -26.20 -3.05
CA LYS A 413 -2.52 -27.16 -1.95
C LYS A 413 -3.72 -28.11 -2.00
N LYS A 414 -3.50 -29.37 -1.63
CA LYS A 414 -4.49 -30.45 -1.77
C LYS A 414 -5.75 -30.24 -0.93
N ASP A 415 -5.60 -29.59 0.22
CA ASP A 415 -6.65 -29.25 1.19
C ASP A 415 -7.39 -27.94 0.87
N GLU A 416 -6.89 -27.14 -0.07
CA GLU A 416 -7.45 -25.85 -0.49
C GLU A 416 -7.95 -25.86 -1.95
N ALA A 417 -7.94 -27.04 -2.58
CA ALA A 417 -8.37 -27.22 -3.97
C ALA A 417 -9.91 -27.31 -4.06
N GLU A 418 -10.52 -26.45 -4.88
CA GLU A 418 -11.96 -26.50 -5.17
C GLU A 418 -12.35 -27.87 -5.78
N GLU A 419 -13.58 -28.30 -5.54
CA GLU A 419 -14.12 -29.54 -6.10
C GLU A 419 -14.01 -29.53 -7.64
N GLY A 420 -13.20 -30.45 -8.18
CA GLY A 420 -12.91 -30.54 -9.62
C GLY A 420 -11.55 -29.97 -10.05
N THR A 421 -10.79 -29.35 -9.14
CA THR A 421 -9.40 -28.93 -9.42
C THR A 421 -8.48 -30.15 -9.53
N ASP A 422 -7.71 -30.24 -10.61
CA ASP A 422 -6.73 -31.31 -10.79
C ASP A 422 -5.47 -31.06 -9.94
N VAL A 423 -5.51 -31.54 -8.70
CA VAL A 423 -4.37 -31.54 -7.75
C VAL A 423 -3.22 -32.46 -8.18
N GLY A 424 -3.38 -33.23 -9.26
CA GLY A 424 -2.34 -34.10 -9.82
C GLY A 424 -1.40 -33.39 -10.79
N THR A 425 -1.66 -32.13 -11.13
CA THR A 425 -0.88 -31.36 -12.11
C THR A 425 -0.31 -30.06 -11.53
N ALA A 426 0.82 -29.63 -12.09
CA ALA A 426 1.47 -28.37 -11.78
C ALA A 426 1.73 -27.57 -13.05
N GLN A 427 1.76 -26.25 -12.90
CA GLN A 427 2.23 -25.35 -13.94
C GLN A 427 3.74 -25.17 -13.78
N VAL A 428 4.49 -25.33 -14.87
CA VAL A 428 5.95 -25.29 -14.90
C VAL A 428 6.41 -24.22 -15.87
N LEU A 429 7.19 -23.27 -15.38
CA LEU A 429 7.83 -22.22 -16.15
C LEU A 429 9.25 -22.66 -16.52
N TYR A 430 9.55 -22.68 -17.82
CA TYR A 430 10.86 -23.08 -18.35
C TYR A 430 11.78 -21.88 -18.64
N GLY A 431 13.06 -22.17 -18.91
CA GLY A 431 14.11 -21.19 -19.22
C GLY A 431 13.86 -20.37 -20.49
N ASP A 432 12.96 -20.78 -21.36
CA ASP A 432 12.48 -20.03 -22.52
C ASP A 432 11.16 -19.27 -22.26
N LEU A 433 10.72 -19.21 -21.00
CA LEU A 433 9.52 -18.52 -20.51
C LEU A 433 8.18 -19.14 -20.90
N ARG A 434 8.15 -20.36 -21.47
CA ARG A 434 6.89 -21.09 -21.68
C ARG A 434 6.39 -21.67 -20.37
N ILE A 435 5.06 -21.72 -20.23
CA ILE A 435 4.37 -22.43 -19.15
C ILE A 435 3.78 -23.70 -19.71
N GLU A 436 4.02 -24.84 -19.05
CA GLU A 436 3.39 -26.12 -19.37
C GLU A 436 2.71 -26.71 -18.14
N THR A 437 1.63 -27.46 -18.37
CA THR A 437 0.99 -28.26 -17.32
C THR A 437 1.60 -29.66 -17.33
N VAL A 438 2.22 -30.07 -16.23
CA VAL A 438 2.85 -31.40 -16.08
C VAL A 438 2.30 -32.13 -14.85
N PRO A 439 2.37 -33.46 -14.79
CA PRO A 439 2.05 -34.20 -13.57
C PRO A 439 2.99 -33.81 -12.41
N VAL A 440 2.46 -33.65 -11.19
CA VAL A 440 3.28 -33.35 -9.99
C VAL A 440 4.37 -34.41 -9.78
N SER A 441 4.14 -35.66 -10.18
CA SER A 441 5.12 -36.75 -10.12
C SER A 441 6.32 -36.59 -11.06
N GLU A 442 6.28 -35.66 -12.01
CA GLU A 442 7.39 -35.37 -12.93
C GLU A 442 8.23 -34.16 -12.48
N LEU A 443 7.85 -33.50 -11.38
CA LEU A 443 8.59 -32.37 -10.84
C LEU A 443 9.90 -32.83 -10.16
N PRO A 444 10.94 -31.97 -10.13
CA PRO A 444 12.16 -32.26 -9.38
C PRO A 444 11.87 -32.54 -7.90
N GLU A 445 12.56 -33.52 -7.31
CA GLU A 445 12.52 -33.73 -5.87
C GLU A 445 13.09 -32.49 -5.16
N LEU A 446 12.36 -31.98 -4.16
CA LEU A 446 12.81 -30.87 -3.35
C LEU A 446 13.87 -31.37 -2.36
N ASP A 447 15.09 -30.87 -2.46
CA ASP A 447 16.16 -31.11 -1.49
C ASP A 447 15.75 -30.55 -0.11
N GLY A 448 15.10 -31.34 0.74
CA GLY A 448 14.80 -30.94 2.12
C GLY A 448 13.52 -31.50 2.76
N GLU A 449 12.61 -32.11 2.00
CA GLU A 449 11.39 -32.74 2.57
C GLU A 449 11.59 -34.27 2.71
N LYS A 450 12.28 -34.68 3.78
CA LYS A 450 12.25 -36.07 4.29
C LYS A 450 11.88 -36.11 5.75
#